data_AF-A0AAV5D5Y4-F1
#
_entry.id   AF-A0AAV5D5Y4-F1
#
_cell.length_a   1.000
_cell.length_b   1.000
_cell.length_c   1.000
_cell.angle_alpha   90.00
_cell.angle_beta   90.00
_cell.angle_gamma   90.00
#
_symmetry.space_group_name_H-M   'P 1'
#
loop_
_entity.id
_entity.type
_entity.pdbx_description
1 polymer ?
#
loop_
_entity_poly.entity_id
_entity_poly.type
_entity_poly.pdbx_seq_one_letter_code
_entity_poly.pdbx_strand_id
1 'polypeptide(L)'
;MASSSAATREHGDHGVKPRDVCIVGVARTPIGALLGSLSSLPATKLGSVAIQSALKRANVDPALVQEVFMGNVLSANLGQAPARQAALGAGLPNSVPCTTVNKVCSSGMKGTDQFHWLPDSYAILSNERGIAARNSGAFAWEITPVEVPSGRGKPPIVVDKDESLAKFDPVKLKKLGPTFKTNGSVTAGNSSSISDGAAAIVLVSGVKARSLGLQVIARIRGYADAAQAPELFTTAPALAIPKAVSNAGLQASQVVALANQRLLGIPSILSQKNGKFGVAGVCNGGGGASALVLELM
;
A
#
# COMPACT_ATOMS: atom_id res chain seq x y z
N MET A 1 -1.68 -3.24 39.76
CA MET A 1 -2.71 -2.49 38.98
C MET A 1 -2.01 -1.31 38.33
N ALA A 2 -1.68 -1.41 37.04
CA ALA A 2 -1.15 -0.31 36.26
C ALA A 2 -1.99 -0.24 34.99
N SER A 3 -2.90 0.73 34.94
CA SER A 3 -3.78 0.99 33.80
C SER A 3 -2.95 1.49 32.62
N SER A 4 -2.93 0.74 31.52
CA SER A 4 -2.46 1.24 30.24
C SER A 4 -3.46 2.27 29.72
N SER A 5 -3.12 3.55 29.78
CA SER A 5 -3.90 4.55 29.04
C SER A 5 -3.59 4.38 27.56
N ALA A 6 -4.52 3.76 26.83
CA ALA A 6 -4.60 3.93 25.39
C ALA A 6 -4.76 5.43 25.14
N ALA A 7 -3.78 6.05 24.48
CA ALA A 7 -3.86 7.46 24.11
C ALA A 7 -5.07 7.65 23.19
N THR A 8 -6.18 8.09 23.76
CA THR A 8 -7.34 8.60 23.04
C THR A 8 -6.88 9.82 22.26
N ARG A 9 -6.71 9.67 20.95
CA ARG A 9 -6.44 10.80 20.04
C ARG A 9 -7.65 11.72 20.11
N GLU A 10 -7.46 12.93 20.62
CA GLU A 10 -8.51 13.95 20.69
C GLU A 10 -9.10 14.21 19.30
N HIS A 11 -10.42 14.11 19.23
CA HIS A 11 -11.21 14.19 18.02
C HIS A 11 -11.45 15.66 17.63
N GLY A 12 -10.90 16.09 16.48
CA GLY A 12 -11.14 17.41 15.93
C GLY A 12 -11.64 17.35 14.48
N ASP A 13 -12.91 17.70 14.27
CA ASP A 13 -13.52 18.03 12.96
C ASP A 13 -12.93 19.33 12.34
N HIS A 14 -11.88 19.88 12.94
CA HIS A 14 -11.31 21.19 12.62
C HIS A 14 -10.39 21.13 11.39
N GLY A 15 -10.92 20.78 10.21
CA GLY A 15 -10.14 20.91 8.98
C GLY A 15 -10.66 20.20 7.73
N VAL A 16 -11.68 19.35 7.85
CA VAL A 16 -12.27 18.62 6.71
C VAL A 16 -13.20 19.52 5.93
N LYS A 17 -12.84 19.85 4.68
CA LYS A 17 -13.66 20.70 3.80
C LYS A 17 -14.69 19.85 3.04
N PRO A 18 -15.83 20.42 2.60
CA PRO A 18 -16.85 19.69 1.84
C PRO A 18 -16.31 18.93 0.61
N ARG A 19 -15.35 19.51 -0.10
CA ARG A 19 -14.77 18.94 -1.33
C ARG A 19 -13.57 18.03 -1.09
N ASP A 20 -13.18 17.80 0.16
CA ASP A 20 -12.05 16.92 0.46
C ASP A 20 -12.41 15.47 0.08
N VAL A 21 -11.39 14.70 -0.34
CA VAL A 21 -11.48 13.25 -0.48
C VAL A 21 -10.76 12.64 0.72
N CYS A 22 -11.55 12.08 1.63
CA CYS A 22 -11.10 11.62 2.94
C CYS A 22 -10.88 10.11 2.94
N ILE A 23 -9.77 9.68 3.54
CA ILE A 23 -9.49 8.30 3.89
C ILE A 23 -10.02 8.07 5.30
N VAL A 24 -11.00 7.19 5.45
CA VAL A 24 -11.66 6.90 6.74
C VAL A 24 -11.39 5.49 7.25
N GLY A 25 -10.87 4.60 6.41
CA GLY A 25 -10.43 3.28 6.82
C GLY A 25 -9.36 2.73 5.90
N VAL A 26 -8.44 1.96 6.48
CA VAL A 26 -7.40 1.25 5.74
C VAL A 26 -7.21 -0.13 6.32
N ALA A 27 -6.93 -1.09 5.46
CA ALA A 27 -6.43 -2.40 5.87
C ALA A 27 -5.61 -3.02 4.76
N ARG A 28 -4.63 -3.83 5.15
CA ARG A 28 -3.94 -4.75 4.25
C ARG A 28 -3.79 -6.11 4.88
N THR A 29 -3.74 -7.15 4.07
CA THR A 29 -3.30 -8.47 4.54
C THR A 29 -1.80 -8.42 4.86
N PRO A 30 -1.25 -9.43 5.54
CA PRO A 30 0.18 -9.69 5.48
C PRO A 30 0.61 -9.89 4.02
N ILE A 31 1.89 -9.65 3.77
CA ILE A 31 2.55 -9.95 2.51
C ILE A 31 3.21 -11.34 2.64
N GLY A 32 2.62 -12.32 1.97
CA GLY A 32 3.15 -13.67 1.85
C GLY A 32 4.25 -13.74 0.80
N ALA A 33 5.25 -14.61 1.01
CA ALA A 33 6.27 -14.87 -0.01
C ALA A 33 5.70 -15.76 -1.12
N LEU A 34 6.33 -15.77 -2.28
CA LEU A 34 6.05 -16.73 -3.35
C LEU A 34 6.05 -18.17 -2.81
N LEU A 35 4.97 -18.90 -3.06
CA LEU A 35 4.74 -20.27 -2.54
C LEU A 35 4.74 -20.33 -0.99
N GLY A 36 4.44 -19.21 -0.34
CA GLY A 36 4.37 -19.06 1.12
C GLY A 36 3.00 -19.40 1.70
N SER A 37 2.73 -18.90 2.90
CA SER A 37 1.53 -19.27 3.68
C SER A 37 0.23 -18.77 3.06
N LEU A 38 0.27 -17.75 2.20
CA LEU A 38 -0.91 -17.22 1.51
C LEU A 38 -1.16 -17.86 0.14
N SER A 39 -0.29 -18.75 -0.34
CA SER A 39 -0.29 -19.26 -1.72
C SER A 39 -1.54 -20.06 -2.11
N SER A 40 -2.30 -20.59 -1.13
CA SER A 40 -3.56 -21.30 -1.39
C SER A 40 -4.76 -20.37 -1.54
N LEU A 41 -4.60 -19.06 -1.30
CA LEU A 41 -5.69 -18.09 -1.36
C LEU A 41 -5.60 -17.26 -2.65
N PRO A 42 -6.68 -17.16 -3.44
CA PRO A 42 -6.68 -16.29 -4.61
C PRO A 42 -6.68 -14.82 -4.19
N ALA A 43 -6.13 -13.95 -5.06
CA ALA A 43 -6.09 -12.50 -4.83
C ALA A 43 -7.48 -11.90 -4.54
N THR A 44 -8.56 -12.45 -5.11
CA THR A 44 -9.94 -12.03 -4.84
C THR A 44 -10.34 -12.27 -3.38
N LYS A 45 -9.92 -13.38 -2.78
CA LYS A 45 -10.19 -13.69 -1.37
C LYS A 45 -9.38 -12.79 -0.43
N LEU A 46 -8.11 -12.55 -0.73
CA LEU A 46 -7.29 -11.59 0.02
C LEU A 46 -7.89 -10.18 -0.08
N GLY A 47 -8.37 -9.80 -1.27
CA GLY A 47 -9.11 -8.56 -1.52
C GLY A 47 -10.38 -8.45 -0.67
N SER A 48 -11.16 -9.53 -0.54
CA SER A 48 -12.33 -9.55 0.35
C SER A 48 -11.96 -9.23 1.80
N VAL A 49 -10.91 -9.87 2.32
CA VAL A 49 -10.46 -9.67 3.70
C VAL A 49 -10.03 -8.22 3.92
N ALA A 50 -9.25 -7.65 2.98
CA ALA A 50 -8.82 -6.27 3.07
C ALA A 50 -9.99 -5.28 3.04
N ILE A 51 -10.94 -5.43 2.10
CA ILE A 51 -12.12 -4.54 1.98
C ILE A 51 -12.96 -4.61 3.25
N GLN A 52 -13.29 -5.82 3.71
CA GLN A 52 -14.10 -6.02 4.91
C GLN A 52 -13.44 -5.38 6.14
N SER A 53 -12.14 -5.59 6.31
CA SER A 53 -11.40 -5.02 7.44
C SER A 53 -11.30 -3.50 7.36
N ALA A 54 -11.16 -2.92 6.17
CA ALA A 54 -11.09 -1.47 6.00
C ALA A 54 -12.44 -0.80 6.32
N LEU A 55 -13.57 -1.39 5.87
CA LEU A 55 -14.92 -0.91 6.20
C LEU A 55 -15.21 -1.02 7.69
N LYS A 56 -14.87 -2.16 8.30
CA LYS A 56 -15.02 -2.37 9.75
C LYS A 56 -14.23 -1.33 10.56
N ARG A 57 -12.98 -1.05 10.17
CA ARG A 57 -12.15 -0.02 10.82
C ARG A 57 -12.66 1.40 10.60
N ALA A 58 -13.27 1.66 9.44
CA ALA A 58 -13.91 2.95 9.16
C ALA A 58 -15.25 3.14 9.88
N ASN A 59 -15.82 2.09 10.47
CA ASN A 59 -17.20 2.07 10.95
C ASN A 59 -18.20 2.50 9.85
N VAL A 60 -18.00 2.01 8.62
CA VAL A 60 -18.87 2.30 7.48
C VAL A 60 -19.69 1.07 7.14
N ASP A 61 -21.01 1.23 7.09
CA ASP A 61 -21.94 0.21 6.62
C ASP A 61 -21.67 -0.15 5.14
N PRO A 62 -21.45 -1.44 4.80
CA PRO A 62 -21.31 -1.88 3.41
C PRO A 62 -22.43 -1.43 2.48
N ALA A 63 -23.66 -1.21 2.98
CA ALA A 63 -24.78 -0.72 2.19
C ALA A 63 -24.59 0.73 1.69
N LEU A 64 -23.69 1.50 2.30
CA LEU A 64 -23.37 2.86 1.89
C LEU A 64 -22.30 2.93 0.79
N VAL A 65 -21.66 1.80 0.47
CA VAL A 65 -20.63 1.75 -0.57
C VAL A 65 -21.28 1.91 -1.94
N GLN A 66 -20.82 2.90 -2.70
CA GLN A 66 -21.37 3.22 -4.01
C GLN A 66 -20.58 2.58 -5.16
N GLU A 67 -19.29 2.29 -4.96
CA GLU A 67 -18.43 1.74 -6.00
C GLU A 67 -17.20 1.06 -5.40
N VAL A 68 -16.69 0.02 -6.07
CA VAL A 68 -15.41 -0.63 -5.75
C VAL A 68 -14.48 -0.57 -6.94
N PHE A 69 -13.30 0.01 -6.74
CA PHE A 69 -12.17 -0.10 -7.66
C PHE A 69 -11.13 -1.07 -7.09
N MET A 70 -10.79 -2.13 -7.84
CA MET A 70 -9.75 -3.08 -7.45
C MET A 70 -8.62 -3.09 -8.47
N GLY A 71 -7.42 -2.79 -8.02
CA GLY A 71 -6.21 -3.01 -8.79
C GLY A 71 -5.86 -4.49 -8.90
N ASN A 72 -5.76 -5.03 -10.11
CA ASN A 72 -5.26 -6.39 -10.33
C ASN A 72 -4.54 -6.50 -11.67
N VAL A 73 -3.27 -6.91 -11.65
CA VAL A 73 -2.43 -7.01 -12.85
C VAL A 73 -2.52 -8.39 -13.48
N LEU A 74 -2.20 -9.41 -12.69
CA LEU A 74 -2.20 -10.81 -13.13
C LEU A 74 -3.56 -11.42 -12.78
N SER A 75 -4.48 -11.41 -13.75
CA SER A 75 -5.86 -11.91 -13.55
C SER A 75 -6.05 -13.38 -13.96
N ALA A 76 -5.02 -14.02 -14.51
CA ALA A 76 -5.10 -15.42 -14.91
C ALA A 76 -5.47 -16.31 -13.72
N ASN A 77 -6.37 -17.27 -13.95
CA ASN A 77 -6.86 -18.21 -12.94
C ASN A 77 -7.62 -17.61 -11.75
N LEU A 78 -8.00 -16.31 -11.79
CA LEU A 78 -8.84 -15.69 -10.75
C LEU A 78 -10.34 -15.77 -11.04
N GLY A 79 -10.74 -16.25 -12.22
CA GLY A 79 -12.13 -16.18 -12.69
C GLY A 79 -12.51 -14.79 -13.22
N GLN A 80 -13.80 -14.59 -13.49
CA GLN A 80 -14.32 -13.35 -14.09
C GLN A 80 -14.52 -12.25 -13.06
N ALA A 81 -14.30 -11.00 -13.46
CA ALA A 81 -14.52 -9.80 -12.64
C ALA A 81 -13.91 -9.87 -11.20
N PRO A 82 -12.57 -9.89 -11.05
CA PRO A 82 -11.92 -9.98 -9.75
C PRO A 82 -12.40 -8.97 -8.70
N ALA A 83 -12.64 -7.71 -9.11
CA ALA A 83 -13.17 -6.67 -8.22
C ALA A 83 -14.53 -7.08 -7.61
N ARG A 84 -15.39 -7.67 -8.45
CA ARG A 84 -16.72 -8.09 -8.05
C ARG A 84 -16.67 -9.27 -7.08
N GLN A 85 -15.80 -10.25 -7.34
CA GLN A 85 -15.59 -11.37 -6.43
C GLN A 85 -15.10 -10.89 -5.05
N ALA A 86 -14.13 -9.97 -5.03
CA ALA A 86 -13.62 -9.40 -3.80
C ALA A 86 -14.71 -8.64 -3.01
N ALA A 87 -15.47 -7.77 -3.69
CA ALA A 87 -16.58 -7.00 -3.11
C ALA A 87 -17.66 -7.90 -2.50
N LEU A 88 -18.15 -8.89 -3.26
CA LEU A 88 -19.15 -9.84 -2.76
C LEU A 88 -18.62 -10.66 -1.58
N GLY A 89 -17.36 -11.14 -1.65
CA GLY A 89 -16.73 -11.86 -0.56
C GLY A 89 -16.47 -11.03 0.69
N ALA A 90 -16.45 -9.69 0.57
CA ALA A 90 -16.37 -8.75 1.68
C ALA A 90 -17.75 -8.40 2.29
N GLY A 91 -18.85 -8.91 1.70
CA GLY A 91 -20.21 -8.66 2.15
C GLY A 91 -20.86 -7.39 1.59
N LEU A 92 -20.33 -6.81 0.51
CA LEU A 92 -20.98 -5.67 -0.14
C LEU A 92 -22.24 -6.12 -0.91
N PRO A 93 -23.28 -5.27 -0.98
CA PRO A 93 -24.48 -5.59 -1.75
C PRO A 93 -24.18 -5.89 -3.22
N ASN A 94 -25.01 -6.75 -3.83
CA ASN A 94 -24.90 -7.07 -5.24
C ASN A 94 -25.23 -5.88 -6.16
N SER A 95 -25.82 -4.80 -5.66
CA SER A 95 -26.06 -3.56 -6.39
C SER A 95 -24.80 -2.70 -6.58
N VAL A 96 -23.71 -2.97 -5.85
CA VAL A 96 -22.50 -2.14 -5.91
C VAL A 96 -21.71 -2.40 -7.20
N PRO A 97 -21.54 -1.40 -8.09
CA PRO A 97 -20.70 -1.53 -9.27
C PRO A 97 -19.23 -1.75 -8.89
N CYS A 98 -18.54 -2.56 -9.67
CA CYS A 98 -17.17 -2.98 -9.40
C CYS A 98 -16.32 -2.88 -10.67
N THR A 99 -15.18 -2.19 -10.58
CA THR A 99 -14.26 -1.97 -11.69
C THR A 99 -12.89 -2.54 -11.34
N THR A 100 -12.39 -3.48 -12.15
CA THR A 100 -10.99 -3.92 -12.06
C THR A 100 -10.13 -3.01 -12.93
N VAL A 101 -9.09 -2.43 -12.34
CA VAL A 101 -8.14 -1.55 -13.02
C VAL A 101 -6.79 -2.26 -13.11
N ASN A 102 -6.19 -2.24 -14.30
CA ASN A 102 -4.82 -2.69 -14.51
C ASN A 102 -3.97 -1.54 -15.04
N LYS A 103 -3.07 -1.05 -14.19
CA LYS A 103 -2.05 -0.04 -14.46
C LYS A 103 -0.67 -0.54 -13.99
N VAL A 104 -0.42 -1.84 -14.17
CA VAL A 104 0.77 -2.58 -13.69
C VAL A 104 1.03 -2.28 -12.20
N CYS A 105 2.25 -1.93 -11.76
CA CYS A 105 2.57 -1.77 -10.33
C CYS A 105 1.75 -0.67 -9.63
N SER A 106 1.14 0.25 -10.36
CA SER A 106 0.27 1.29 -9.81
C SER A 106 -1.19 0.88 -9.57
N SER A 107 -1.57 -0.36 -9.90
CA SER A 107 -2.98 -0.77 -9.91
C SER A 107 -3.66 -0.68 -8.53
N GLY A 108 -2.98 -1.06 -7.44
CA GLY A 108 -3.52 -1.07 -6.07
C GLY A 108 -3.55 0.29 -5.36
N MET A 109 -3.27 1.37 -6.10
CA MET A 109 -2.67 2.63 -5.68
C MET A 109 -1.20 2.46 -5.26
N LYS A 110 -0.37 3.49 -5.48
CA LYS A 110 0.65 3.86 -4.47
C LYS A 110 1.51 2.68 -3.91
N GLY A 111 2.33 1.99 -4.72
CA GLY A 111 3.44 1.16 -4.27
C GLY A 111 4.79 1.62 -4.84
N THR A 112 5.74 2.07 -4.03
CA THR A 112 6.96 2.71 -4.53
C THR A 112 8.02 1.70 -4.97
N ASP A 113 8.26 1.59 -6.27
CA ASP A 113 9.42 0.88 -6.81
C ASP A 113 10.50 1.90 -7.23
N GLN A 114 11.68 1.81 -6.61
CA GLN A 114 12.88 2.57 -7.01
C GLN A 114 13.91 1.56 -7.53
N PHE A 115 14.23 1.57 -8.84
CA PHE A 115 15.11 0.56 -9.45
C PHE A 115 16.28 1.13 -10.26
N HIS A 116 16.78 2.31 -9.90
CA HIS A 116 18.03 2.78 -10.49
C HIS A 116 19.13 2.87 -9.44
N TRP A 117 20.07 1.92 -9.52
CA TRP A 117 21.28 1.82 -8.70
C TRP A 117 21.05 1.62 -7.21
N LEU A 118 20.39 0.53 -6.84
CA LEU A 118 20.36 0.10 -5.45
C LEU A 118 21.62 -0.69 -5.13
N PRO A 119 22.61 -0.11 -4.41
CA PRO A 119 23.62 -0.94 -3.79
C PRO A 119 22.94 -1.87 -2.80
N ASP A 120 23.51 -3.06 -2.59
CA ASP A 120 23.07 -4.01 -1.57
C ASP A 120 22.88 -3.35 -0.20
N SER A 121 23.66 -2.30 0.11
CA SER A 121 23.51 -1.50 1.34
C SER A 121 22.12 -0.88 1.52
N TYR A 122 21.45 -0.44 0.44
CA TYR A 122 20.09 0.06 0.55
C TYR A 122 19.09 -1.08 0.76
N ALA A 123 19.24 -2.19 0.04
CA ALA A 123 18.37 -3.36 0.23
C ALA A 123 18.46 -3.87 1.68
N ILE A 124 19.67 -3.91 2.23
CA ILE A 124 19.92 -4.23 3.64
C ILE A 124 19.23 -3.21 4.55
N LEU A 125 19.46 -1.91 4.35
CA LEU A 125 18.84 -0.85 5.16
C LEU A 125 17.30 -0.90 5.11
N SER A 126 16.72 -1.20 3.95
CA SER A 126 15.27 -1.33 3.77
C SER A 126 14.70 -2.49 4.58
N ASN A 127 15.36 -3.66 4.52
CA ASN A 127 14.97 -4.83 5.31
C ASN A 127 15.17 -4.60 6.81
N GLU A 128 16.27 -3.97 7.23
CA GLU A 128 16.51 -3.62 8.64
C GLU A 128 15.42 -2.67 9.17
N ARG A 129 15.02 -1.66 8.39
CA ARG A 129 13.89 -0.78 8.74
C ARG A 129 12.57 -1.54 8.81
N GLY A 130 12.31 -2.45 7.87
CA GLY A 130 11.13 -3.30 7.89
C GLY A 130 11.08 -4.21 9.11
N ILE A 131 12.20 -4.84 9.48
CA ILE A 131 12.33 -5.68 10.67
C ILE A 131 12.12 -4.85 11.93
N ALA A 132 12.73 -3.66 12.02
CA ALA A 132 12.53 -2.76 13.16
C ALA A 132 11.07 -2.33 13.30
N ALA A 133 10.41 -1.95 12.20
CA ALA A 133 9.00 -1.58 12.18
C ALA A 133 8.08 -2.75 12.55
N ARG A 134 8.39 -3.97 12.09
CA ARG A 134 7.66 -5.18 12.47
C ARG A 134 7.81 -5.46 13.96
N ASN A 135 9.04 -5.44 14.47
CA ASN A 135 9.35 -5.79 15.87
C ASN A 135 8.80 -4.76 16.85
N SER A 136 8.69 -3.48 16.46
CA SER A 136 8.06 -2.43 17.26
C SER A 136 6.53 -2.44 17.19
N GLY A 137 5.92 -3.29 16.36
CA GLY A 137 4.48 -3.34 16.15
C GLY A 137 3.93 -2.21 15.27
N ALA A 138 4.78 -1.48 14.54
CA ALA A 138 4.36 -0.34 13.71
C ALA A 138 3.38 -0.71 12.58
N PHE A 139 3.29 -1.98 12.19
CA PHE A 139 2.34 -2.48 11.19
C PHE A 139 1.02 -3.00 11.78
N ALA A 140 0.92 -3.13 13.11
CA ALA A 140 -0.23 -3.81 13.74
C ALA A 140 -1.57 -3.11 13.47
N TRP A 141 -1.56 -1.79 13.28
CA TRP A 141 -2.77 -1.01 13.00
C TRP A 141 -3.27 -1.17 11.56
N GLU A 142 -2.40 -1.52 10.60
CA GLU A 142 -2.74 -1.65 9.18
C GLU A 142 -2.93 -3.11 8.74
N ILE A 143 -2.21 -4.07 9.33
CA ILE A 143 -2.33 -5.49 8.98
C ILE A 143 -3.63 -6.07 9.56
N THR A 144 -4.37 -6.81 8.73
CA THR A 144 -5.51 -7.64 9.14
C THR A 144 -5.14 -9.11 9.00
N PRO A 145 -5.25 -9.94 10.07
CA PRO A 145 -4.90 -11.35 9.99
C PRO A 145 -5.72 -12.10 8.94
N VAL A 146 -5.10 -13.08 8.29
CA VAL A 146 -5.72 -13.92 7.27
C VAL A 146 -5.75 -15.36 7.75
N GLU A 147 -6.93 -15.98 7.71
CA GLU A 147 -7.10 -17.40 8.00
C GLU A 147 -6.91 -18.23 6.72
N VAL A 148 -5.98 -19.18 6.80
CA VAL A 148 -5.62 -20.09 5.70
C VAL A 148 -6.09 -21.50 6.04
N PRO A 149 -6.88 -22.17 5.17
CA PRO A 149 -7.30 -23.55 5.39
C PRO A 149 -6.11 -24.51 5.53
N SER A 150 -6.09 -25.33 6.58
CA SER A 150 -4.99 -26.28 6.89
C SER A 150 -5.32 -27.75 6.58
N GLY A 151 -6.43 -27.99 5.87
CA GLY A 151 -6.95 -29.31 5.52
C GLY A 151 -8.21 -29.71 6.31
N ARG A 152 -8.85 -30.82 5.91
CA ARG A 152 -10.13 -31.26 6.48
C ARG A 152 -10.00 -31.55 7.98
N GLY A 153 -10.83 -30.90 8.80
CA GLY A 153 -10.92 -31.13 10.25
C GLY A 153 -9.83 -30.46 11.09
N LYS A 154 -8.92 -29.69 10.48
CA LYS A 154 -7.89 -28.94 11.20
C LYS A 154 -8.27 -27.46 11.34
N PRO A 155 -7.92 -26.79 12.45
CA PRO A 155 -8.15 -25.35 12.59
C PRO A 155 -7.34 -24.56 11.55
N PRO A 156 -7.85 -23.44 11.02
CA PRO A 156 -7.13 -22.63 10.06
C PRO A 156 -5.83 -22.08 10.66
N ILE A 157 -4.82 -21.91 9.82
CA ILE A 157 -3.58 -21.22 10.18
C ILE A 157 -3.84 -19.71 10.07
N VAL A 158 -3.56 -18.97 11.14
CA VAL A 158 -3.65 -17.51 11.13
C VAL A 158 -2.31 -16.94 10.68
N VAL A 159 -2.32 -16.20 9.58
CA VAL A 159 -1.16 -15.44 9.09
C VAL A 159 -1.39 -13.97 9.43
N ASP A 160 -0.51 -13.39 10.24
CA ASP A 160 -0.65 -12.02 10.78
C ASP A 160 0.61 -11.16 10.59
N LYS A 161 1.64 -11.69 9.93
CA LYS A 161 2.96 -11.05 9.78
C LYS A 161 3.50 -11.23 8.36
N ASP A 162 4.18 -10.20 7.87
CA ASP A 162 4.87 -10.23 6.58
C ASP A 162 6.01 -11.27 6.61
N GLU A 163 6.05 -12.16 5.61
CA GLU A 163 6.95 -13.32 5.60
C GLU A 163 8.38 -12.97 5.19
N SER A 164 8.54 -12.05 4.24
CA SER A 164 9.85 -11.70 3.66
C SER A 164 10.84 -11.21 4.71
N LEU A 165 10.36 -10.42 5.68
CA LEU A 165 11.16 -9.86 6.77
C LEU A 165 11.65 -10.91 7.78
N ALA A 166 11.03 -12.10 7.84
CA ALA A 166 11.46 -13.16 8.74
C ALA A 166 12.68 -13.94 8.21
N LYS A 167 12.87 -13.94 6.88
CA LYS A 167 13.87 -14.77 6.19
C LYS A 167 15.10 -13.97 5.72
N PHE A 168 15.18 -12.68 6.08
CA PHE A 168 16.22 -11.79 5.62
C PHE A 168 17.60 -12.16 6.21
N ASP A 169 18.60 -12.24 5.33
CA ASP A 169 20.00 -12.51 5.69
C ASP A 169 20.93 -11.59 4.88
N PRO A 170 21.57 -10.59 5.52
CA PRO A 170 22.42 -9.62 4.83
C PRO A 170 23.73 -10.23 4.30
N VAL A 171 24.20 -11.34 4.89
CA VAL A 171 25.42 -12.04 4.45
C VAL A 171 25.13 -12.83 3.19
N LYS A 172 23.98 -13.50 3.12
CA LYS A 172 23.54 -14.18 1.88
C LYS A 172 23.26 -13.20 0.76
N LEU A 173 22.61 -12.07 1.05
CA LEU A 173 22.29 -11.05 0.06
C LEU A 173 23.53 -10.62 -0.74
N LYS A 174 24.64 -10.30 -0.06
CA LYS A 174 25.90 -9.86 -0.68
C LYS A 174 26.60 -10.93 -1.52
N LYS A 175 26.24 -12.21 -1.35
CA LYS A 175 26.83 -13.34 -2.07
C LYS A 175 26.02 -13.73 -3.31
N LEU A 176 24.87 -13.09 -3.55
CA LEU A 176 24.02 -13.43 -4.69
C LEU A 176 24.67 -12.94 -5.98
N GLY A 177 24.68 -13.84 -6.98
CA GLY A 177 25.09 -13.49 -8.33
C GLY A 177 24.03 -12.62 -9.04
N PRO A 178 24.42 -11.91 -10.12
CA PRO A 178 23.49 -11.13 -10.93
C PRO A 178 22.43 -12.01 -11.60
N THR A 179 21.17 -11.56 -11.64
CA THR A 179 20.05 -12.36 -12.17
C THR A 179 19.82 -12.17 -13.67
N PHE A 180 19.93 -10.93 -14.18
CA PHE A 180 19.47 -10.60 -15.54
C PHE A 180 20.57 -10.48 -16.60
N LYS A 181 21.79 -10.11 -16.18
CA LYS A 181 22.93 -9.90 -17.09
C LYS A 181 24.22 -10.37 -16.42
N THR A 182 25.10 -10.99 -17.20
CA THR A 182 26.49 -11.23 -16.78
C THR A 182 27.15 -9.88 -16.44
N ASN A 183 27.79 -9.77 -15.28
CA ASN A 183 28.33 -8.52 -14.70
C ASN A 183 27.28 -7.42 -14.41
N GLY A 184 26.00 -7.80 -14.25
CA GLY A 184 24.96 -6.88 -13.78
C GLY A 184 25.05 -6.60 -12.27
N SER A 185 24.36 -5.57 -11.81
CA SER A 185 24.25 -5.24 -10.37
C SER A 185 22.95 -5.71 -9.73
N VAL A 186 21.97 -6.16 -10.52
CA VAL A 186 20.65 -6.58 -10.04
C VAL A 186 20.68 -8.05 -9.65
N THR A 187 20.34 -8.33 -8.40
CA THR A 187 20.26 -9.66 -7.79
C THR A 187 18.85 -9.90 -7.24
N ALA A 188 18.52 -11.16 -6.92
CA ALA A 188 17.27 -11.46 -6.23
C ALA A 188 17.16 -10.77 -4.85
N GLY A 189 18.29 -10.49 -4.18
CA GLY A 189 18.30 -9.90 -2.85
C GLY A 189 18.13 -8.38 -2.82
N ASN A 190 18.51 -7.69 -3.90
CA ASN A 190 18.29 -6.24 -4.06
C ASN A 190 17.08 -5.90 -4.94
N SER A 191 16.25 -6.91 -5.26
CA SER A 191 14.99 -6.77 -5.97
C SER A 191 13.79 -7.00 -5.07
N SER A 192 12.61 -6.54 -5.50
CA SER A 192 11.35 -6.83 -4.81
C SER A 192 11.04 -8.33 -4.92
N SER A 193 10.49 -8.89 -3.84
CA SER A 193 10.08 -10.28 -3.82
C SER A 193 8.73 -10.47 -4.51
N ILE A 194 8.57 -11.56 -5.25
CA ILE A 194 7.25 -12.01 -5.70
C ILE A 194 6.45 -12.39 -4.44
N SER A 195 5.28 -11.80 -4.31
CA SER A 195 4.53 -11.81 -3.06
C SER A 195 3.02 -11.86 -3.30
N ASP A 196 2.31 -12.43 -2.32
CA ASP A 196 0.86 -12.48 -2.28
C ASP A 196 0.33 -11.53 -1.20
N GLY A 197 -0.66 -10.71 -1.52
CA GLY A 197 -1.26 -9.78 -0.57
C GLY A 197 -2.34 -8.91 -1.19
N ALA A 198 -3.13 -8.24 -0.34
CA ALA A 198 -4.13 -7.26 -0.75
C ALA A 198 -4.20 -6.09 0.23
N ALA A 199 -4.65 -4.94 -0.26
CA ALA A 199 -4.91 -3.76 0.55
C ALA A 199 -6.20 -3.09 0.09
N ALA A 200 -6.85 -2.36 1.00
CA ALA A 200 -8.05 -1.61 0.75
C ALA A 200 -8.03 -0.29 1.53
N ILE A 201 -8.59 0.74 0.91
CA ILE A 201 -8.81 2.06 1.50
C ILE A 201 -10.27 2.45 1.26
N VAL A 202 -10.93 2.95 2.31
CA VAL A 202 -12.29 3.51 2.23
C VAL A 202 -12.19 5.00 2.02
N LEU A 203 -12.70 5.45 0.87
CA LEU A 203 -12.76 6.87 0.50
C LEU A 203 -14.18 7.38 0.67
N VAL A 204 -14.30 8.59 1.23
CA VAL A 204 -15.57 9.31 1.34
C VAL A 204 -15.35 10.78 1.00
N SER A 205 -16.40 11.47 0.54
CA SER A 205 -16.35 12.92 0.43
C SER A 205 -16.30 13.58 1.81
N GLY A 206 -15.72 14.77 1.89
CA GLY A 206 -15.68 15.52 3.14
C GLY A 206 -17.05 15.92 3.67
N VAL A 207 -18.07 16.05 2.79
CA VAL A 207 -19.48 16.16 3.23
C VAL A 207 -19.92 14.89 3.94
N LYS A 208 -19.68 13.72 3.33
CA LYS A 208 -20.14 12.45 3.88
C LYS A 208 -19.41 12.10 5.18
N ALA A 209 -18.10 12.33 5.23
CA ALA A 209 -17.28 12.16 6.43
C ALA A 209 -17.87 12.91 7.63
N ARG A 210 -18.21 14.21 7.46
CA ARG A 210 -18.84 15.02 8.52
C ARG A 210 -20.26 14.55 8.85
N SER A 211 -21.08 14.27 7.83
CA SER A 211 -22.48 13.85 8.05
C SER A 211 -22.61 12.53 8.81
N LEU A 212 -21.63 11.65 8.67
CA LEU A 212 -21.59 10.34 9.32
C LEU A 212 -20.72 10.35 10.60
N GLY A 213 -20.08 11.48 10.94
CA GLY A 213 -19.16 11.56 12.08
C GLY A 213 -17.96 10.60 11.97
N LEU A 214 -17.46 10.35 10.75
CA LEU A 214 -16.39 9.39 10.53
C LEU A 214 -15.04 9.96 10.95
N GLN A 215 -14.20 9.12 11.56
CA GLN A 215 -12.81 9.45 11.82
C GLN A 215 -12.03 9.51 10.50
N VAL A 216 -11.53 10.70 10.16
CA VAL A 216 -10.66 10.87 9.00
C VAL A 216 -9.21 10.58 9.40
N ILE A 217 -8.58 9.63 8.72
CA ILE A 217 -7.16 9.27 8.91
C ILE A 217 -6.26 10.24 8.14
N ALA A 218 -6.65 10.52 6.90
CA ALA A 218 -5.91 11.39 6.00
C ALA A 218 -6.83 11.96 4.92
N ARG A 219 -6.39 13.00 4.21
CA ARG A 219 -7.03 13.46 2.98
C ARG A 219 -6.09 13.44 1.79
N ILE A 220 -6.65 13.19 0.61
CA ILE A 220 -5.93 13.28 -0.66
C ILE A 220 -5.80 14.75 -1.04
N ARG A 221 -4.56 15.22 -1.20
CA ARG A 221 -4.26 16.62 -1.53
C ARG A 221 -3.89 16.85 -2.98
N GLY A 222 -3.24 15.88 -3.62
CA GLY A 222 -2.82 16.01 -5.01
C GLY A 222 -2.55 14.65 -5.63
N TYR A 223 -2.85 14.52 -6.90
CA TYR A 223 -2.60 13.33 -7.71
C TYR A 223 -2.00 13.78 -9.04
N ALA A 224 -1.09 12.99 -9.59
CA ALA A 224 -0.63 13.20 -10.96
C ALA A 224 -0.15 11.92 -11.60
N ASP A 225 -0.28 11.90 -12.93
CA ASP A 225 0.36 10.93 -13.79
C ASP A 225 1.51 11.56 -14.58
N ALA A 226 2.50 10.73 -14.89
CA ALA A 226 3.54 11.05 -15.84
C ALA A 226 3.87 9.82 -16.68
N ALA A 227 4.44 10.05 -17.85
CA ALA A 227 4.95 9.00 -18.71
C ALA A 227 6.23 9.49 -19.39
N GLN A 228 7.09 8.55 -19.72
CA GLN A 228 8.29 8.71 -20.53
C GLN A 228 8.57 7.41 -21.27
N ALA A 229 9.73 7.31 -21.93
CA ALA A 229 10.11 6.13 -22.69
C ALA A 229 10.02 4.84 -21.82
N PRO A 230 9.49 3.73 -22.36
CA PRO A 230 9.28 2.49 -21.61
C PRO A 230 10.50 1.96 -20.85
N GLU A 231 11.68 2.06 -21.44
CA GLU A 231 12.96 1.67 -20.87
C GLU A 231 13.37 2.51 -19.65
N LEU A 232 12.79 3.70 -19.49
CA LEU A 232 13.02 4.61 -18.37
C LEU A 232 11.92 4.51 -17.30
N PHE A 233 11.02 3.52 -17.35
CA PHE A 233 9.88 3.44 -16.41
C PHE A 233 10.25 3.61 -14.93
N THR A 234 11.44 3.18 -14.51
CA THR A 234 11.93 3.28 -13.13
C THR A 234 12.13 4.72 -12.64
N THR A 235 12.41 5.68 -13.54
CA THR A 235 12.58 7.09 -13.18
C THR A 235 11.30 7.90 -13.39
N ALA A 236 10.23 7.31 -13.93
CA ALA A 236 8.97 8.00 -14.20
C ALA A 236 8.33 8.62 -12.94
N PRO A 237 8.46 8.05 -11.73
CA PRO A 237 7.96 8.71 -10.52
C PRO A 237 8.63 10.07 -10.25
N ALA A 238 9.86 10.30 -10.74
CA ALA A 238 10.52 11.60 -10.60
C ALA A 238 9.82 12.70 -11.42
N LEU A 239 8.99 12.33 -12.40
CA LEU A 239 8.14 13.24 -13.17
C LEU A 239 6.74 13.38 -12.56
N ALA A 240 6.20 12.30 -11.99
CA ALA A 240 4.85 12.30 -11.41
C ALA A 240 4.80 13.01 -10.03
N ILE A 241 5.82 12.81 -9.19
CA ILE A 241 5.85 13.36 -7.82
C ILE A 241 5.80 14.90 -7.82
N PRO A 242 6.65 15.64 -8.57
CA PRO A 242 6.59 17.10 -8.58
C PRO A 242 5.23 17.62 -9.05
N LYS A 243 4.60 16.97 -10.03
CA LYS A 243 3.25 17.31 -10.50
C LYS A 243 2.21 17.10 -9.41
N ALA A 244 2.25 15.97 -8.69
CA ALA A 244 1.30 15.70 -7.61
C ALA A 244 1.46 16.67 -6.43
N VAL A 245 2.70 17.04 -6.11
CA VAL A 245 3.03 18.05 -5.08
C VAL A 245 2.55 19.45 -5.49
N SER A 246 2.77 19.82 -6.75
CA SER A 246 2.24 21.08 -7.31
C SER A 246 0.71 21.11 -7.32
N ASN A 247 0.05 20.02 -7.74
CA ASN A 247 -1.41 19.88 -7.69
C ASN A 247 -1.95 19.94 -6.25
N ALA A 248 -1.14 19.58 -5.25
CA ALA A 248 -1.48 19.74 -3.84
C ALA A 248 -1.33 21.17 -3.32
N GLY A 249 -0.76 22.09 -4.10
CA GLY A 249 -0.41 23.44 -3.70
C GLY A 249 0.74 23.48 -2.67
N LEU A 250 1.66 22.52 -2.75
CA LEU A 250 2.78 22.36 -1.82
C LEU A 250 4.12 22.52 -2.53
N GLN A 251 5.16 22.75 -1.75
CA GLN A 251 6.56 22.70 -2.19
C GLN A 251 7.19 21.34 -1.82
N ALA A 252 8.23 20.93 -2.55
CA ALA A 252 8.94 19.68 -2.30
C ALA A 252 9.51 19.57 -0.88
N SER A 253 9.92 20.69 -0.29
CA SER A 253 10.43 20.77 1.09
C SER A 253 9.38 20.44 2.17
N GLN A 254 8.09 20.49 1.81
CA GLN A 254 6.98 20.28 2.74
C GLN A 254 6.49 18.83 2.77
N VAL A 255 6.97 17.98 1.86
CA VAL A 255 6.50 16.60 1.70
C VAL A 255 7.61 15.60 1.96
N VAL A 256 7.26 14.47 2.56
CA VAL A 256 8.15 13.31 2.65
C VAL A 256 7.84 12.36 1.50
N ALA A 257 8.81 12.14 0.61
CA ALA A 257 8.64 11.24 -0.54
C ALA A 257 9.03 9.80 -0.19
N LEU A 258 8.33 8.82 -0.76
CA LEU A 258 8.67 7.39 -0.64
C LEU A 258 9.33 6.80 -1.91
N ALA A 259 9.33 7.53 -3.02
CA ALA A 259 9.99 7.15 -4.28
C ALA A 259 10.95 8.25 -4.77
N ASN A 260 12.06 7.84 -5.39
CA ASN A 260 13.05 8.68 -6.05
C ASN A 260 13.61 9.83 -5.19
N GLN A 261 13.68 9.66 -3.87
CA GLN A 261 14.15 10.66 -2.90
C GLN A 261 15.47 11.33 -3.31
N ARG A 262 16.47 10.54 -3.73
CA ARG A 262 17.78 11.05 -4.19
C ARG A 262 17.66 11.91 -5.45
N LEU A 263 16.88 11.47 -6.43
CA LEU A 263 16.65 12.23 -7.67
C LEU A 263 15.85 13.50 -7.41
N LEU A 264 14.99 13.49 -6.39
CA LEU A 264 14.13 14.60 -5.99
C LEU A 264 14.77 15.52 -4.94
N GLY A 265 15.96 15.18 -4.42
CA GLY A 265 16.63 15.93 -3.35
C GLY A 265 15.88 15.91 -2.01
N ILE A 266 15.04 14.91 -1.75
CA ILE A 266 14.17 14.84 -0.56
C ILE A 266 14.83 13.99 0.54
N PRO A 267 15.02 14.52 1.77
CA PRO A 267 15.53 13.73 2.89
C PRO A 267 14.58 12.57 3.25
N SER A 268 15.13 11.39 3.58
CA SER A 268 14.31 10.33 4.21
C SER A 268 13.77 10.82 5.55
N ILE A 269 12.52 10.50 5.94
CA ILE A 269 11.97 10.40 7.33
C ILE A 269 10.53 10.96 7.42
N LEU A 270 9.55 10.11 7.79
CA LEU A 270 8.17 10.52 8.14
C LEU A 270 7.95 10.55 9.67
N SER A 271 8.46 9.57 10.42
CA SER A 271 8.20 9.49 11.87
C SER A 271 9.14 10.31 12.77
N GLN A 272 10.37 10.61 12.34
CA GLN A 272 11.31 11.36 13.20
C GLN A 272 11.16 12.89 13.09
N LYS A 273 10.24 13.42 12.25
CA LYS A 273 10.11 14.87 12.00
C LYS A 273 8.70 15.44 12.10
N ASN A 274 7.72 14.71 12.63
CA ASN A 274 6.34 15.20 12.80
C ASN A 274 5.72 15.72 11.48
N GLY A 275 6.00 15.04 10.37
CA GLY A 275 5.64 15.49 9.03
C GLY A 275 4.16 15.35 8.74
N LYS A 276 3.52 16.42 8.28
CA LYS A 276 2.08 16.47 7.97
C LYS A 276 1.71 15.94 6.58
N PHE A 277 2.63 16.04 5.62
CA PHE A 277 2.39 15.64 4.23
C PHE A 277 3.33 14.52 3.77
N GLY A 278 2.75 13.49 3.16
CA GLY A 278 3.49 12.39 2.54
C GLY A 278 3.18 12.30 1.05
N VAL A 279 4.17 11.97 0.23
CA VAL A 279 3.97 11.69 -1.19
C VAL A 279 4.53 10.31 -1.55
N ALA A 280 3.70 9.50 -2.21
CA ALA A 280 4.11 8.21 -2.77
C ALA A 280 4.05 8.31 -4.29
N GLY A 281 5.08 7.82 -4.97
CA GLY A 281 5.16 7.71 -6.43
C GLY A 281 5.52 6.30 -6.85
N VAL A 282 4.97 5.84 -7.96
CA VAL A 282 5.00 4.43 -8.37
C VAL A 282 5.18 4.37 -9.87
N CYS A 283 6.02 3.48 -10.38
CA CYS A 283 6.08 3.24 -11.81
C CYS A 283 4.94 2.33 -12.25
N ASN A 284 4.49 2.46 -13.49
CA ASN A 284 3.30 1.77 -14.01
C ASN A 284 3.67 0.70 -15.03
N GLY A 285 4.93 0.22 -15.02
CA GLY A 285 5.50 -0.48 -16.19
C GLY A 285 5.43 0.37 -17.46
N GLY A 286 6.10 -0.04 -18.54
CA GLY A 286 5.91 0.58 -19.86
C GLY A 286 6.16 2.10 -19.96
N GLY A 287 6.88 2.70 -19.01
CA GLY A 287 7.28 4.11 -19.03
C GLY A 287 6.41 5.06 -18.21
N GLY A 288 5.31 4.59 -17.62
CA GLY A 288 4.39 5.42 -16.84
C GLY A 288 4.73 5.51 -15.34
N ALA A 289 4.16 6.49 -14.65
CA ALA A 289 4.12 6.57 -13.20
C ALA A 289 2.90 7.34 -12.69
N SER A 290 2.48 7.02 -11.46
CA SER A 290 1.43 7.73 -10.72
C SER A 290 1.98 8.19 -9.37
N ALA A 291 1.58 9.38 -8.93
CA ALA A 291 1.93 9.89 -7.61
C ALA A 291 0.73 10.49 -6.89
N LEU A 292 0.73 10.38 -5.57
CA LEU A 292 -0.38 10.83 -4.73
C LEU A 292 0.14 11.39 -3.40
N VAL A 293 -0.33 12.59 -3.09
CA VAL A 293 0.00 13.35 -1.87
C VAL A 293 -1.13 13.17 -0.86
N LEU A 294 -0.75 12.78 0.35
CA LEU A 294 -1.63 12.67 1.51
C LEU A 294 -1.28 13.72 2.55
N GLU A 295 -2.30 14.23 3.21
CA GLU A 295 -2.19 15.01 4.45
C GLU A 295 -2.77 14.18 5.59
N LEU A 296 -1.97 13.97 6.63
CA LEU A 296 -2.41 13.32 7.87
C LEU A 296 -3.36 14.26 8.63
N MET A 297 -4.45 13.69 9.16
CA MET A 297 -5.50 14.41 9.90
C MET A 297 -5.48 14.05 11.38
#